data_AF-Q4D4X7-F1
#
_entry.id   AF-Q4D4X7-F1
#
_cell.length_a   1.000
_cell.length_b   1.000
_cell.length_c   1.000
_cell.angle_alpha   90.00
_cell.angle_beta   90.00
_cell.angle_gamma   90.00
#
_symmetry.space_group_name_H-M   'P 1'
#
loop_
_entity.id
_entity.type
_entity.pdbx_description
1 polymer ?
#
loop_
_entity_poly.entity_id
_entity_poly.type
_entity_poly.pdbx_seq_one_letter_code
_entity_poly.pdbx_strand_id
1 'polypeptide(L)'
;MKNQYELPEQVRWYQTLWEMRNHEFRTTFLTTKRRHWRMFWKYESHLVYERVIMGFIVASCMFFMSNLDLTAAVFRLPTEDVNELLKQDVWRKYRSEINERKEHASKMLEESSYIHNKNKPYST
;
A
#
# COMPACT_ATOMS: atom_id res chain seq x y z
N MET A 1 -24.11 -54.25 -8.60
CA MET A 1 -23.13 -53.43 -9.34
C MET A 1 -22.62 -52.36 -8.40
N LYS A 2 -21.34 -52.39 -8.00
CA LYS A 2 -20.75 -51.34 -7.16
C LYS A 2 -20.63 -50.06 -7.99
N ASN A 3 -21.09 -48.95 -7.44
CA ASN A 3 -21.04 -47.65 -8.09
C ASN A 3 -19.57 -47.30 -8.35
N GLN A 4 -19.20 -46.93 -9.58
CA GLN A 4 -17.79 -46.64 -9.95
C GLN A 4 -17.20 -45.44 -9.17
N TYR A 5 -18.03 -44.75 -8.40
CA TYR A 5 -17.69 -43.58 -7.60
C TYR A 5 -17.45 -43.86 -6.10
N GLU A 6 -17.59 -45.12 -5.65
CA GLU A 6 -17.40 -45.53 -4.24
C GLU A 6 -16.01 -46.16 -3.97
N LEU A 7 -15.06 -46.03 -4.90
CA LEU A 7 -13.72 -46.54 -4.69
C LEU A 7 -13.00 -45.76 -3.58
N PRO A 8 -12.23 -46.45 -2.70
CA PRO A 8 -11.39 -45.77 -1.72
C PRO A 8 -10.49 -44.74 -2.42
N GLU A 9 -10.28 -43.57 -1.80
CA GLU A 9 -9.56 -42.46 -2.45
C GLU A 9 -8.18 -42.86 -2.99
N GLN A 10 -7.54 -43.82 -2.32
CA GLN A 10 -6.27 -44.43 -2.67
C GLN A 10 -6.26 -45.15 -4.04
N VAL A 11 -7.42 -45.53 -4.58
CA VAL A 11 -7.54 -46.26 -5.86
C VAL A 11 -8.17 -45.38 -6.95
N ARG A 12 -8.86 -44.30 -6.56
CA ARG A 12 -9.54 -43.38 -7.47
C ARG A 12 -8.60 -42.77 -8.52
N TRP A 13 -7.37 -42.44 -8.13
CA TRP A 13 -6.38 -41.89 -9.06
C TRP A 13 -5.98 -42.90 -10.15
N TYR A 14 -5.83 -44.17 -9.79
CA TYR A 14 -5.46 -45.23 -10.74
C TYR A 14 -6.56 -45.45 -11.78
N GLN A 15 -7.82 -45.47 -11.34
CA GLN A 15 -8.96 -45.59 -12.25
C GLN A 15 -9.12 -44.35 -13.14
N THR A 16 -8.91 -43.16 -12.59
CA THR A 16 -8.92 -41.92 -13.40
C THR A 16 -7.82 -41.93 -14.47
N LEU A 17 -6.62 -42.43 -14.14
CA LEU A 17 -5.53 -42.60 -15.11
C LEU A 17 -5.84 -43.66 -16.17
N TRP A 18 -6.50 -44.75 -15.78
CA TRP A 18 -6.94 -45.77 -16.73
C TRP A 18 -7.99 -45.22 -17.71
N GLU A 19 -8.96 -44.46 -17.21
CA GLU A 19 -10.03 -43.83 -17.99
C GLU A 19 -9.52 -42.68 -18.88
N MET A 20 -8.41 -42.02 -18.53
CA MET A 20 -7.73 -41.00 -19.36
C MET A 20 -7.28 -41.52 -20.73
N ARG A 21 -7.21 -42.85 -20.94
CA ARG A 21 -6.96 -43.43 -22.27
C ARG A 21 -8.11 -43.17 -23.25
N ASN A 22 -9.34 -43.06 -22.76
CA ASN A 22 -10.48 -42.71 -23.60
C ASN A 22 -10.44 -41.21 -23.91
N HIS A 23 -10.43 -40.86 -25.19
CA HIS A 23 -10.34 -39.48 -25.66
C HIS A 23 -11.46 -38.60 -25.10
N GLU A 24 -12.70 -39.10 -25.09
CA GLU A 24 -13.88 -38.37 -24.62
C GLU A 24 -13.84 -38.10 -23.11
N PHE A 25 -13.39 -39.09 -22.34
CA PHE A 25 -13.20 -38.93 -20.90
C PHE A 25 -12.10 -37.91 -20.63
N ARG A 26 -10.97 -38.02 -21.33
CA ARG A 26 -9.83 -37.10 -21.20
C ARG A 26 -10.22 -35.66 -21.46
N THR A 27 -10.95 -35.38 -22.54
CA THR A 27 -11.39 -34.01 -22.85
C THR A 27 -12.31 -33.48 -21.77
N THR A 28 -13.30 -34.28 -21.34
CA THR A 28 -14.28 -33.89 -20.33
C THR A 28 -13.63 -33.66 -18.96
N PHE A 29 -12.73 -34.56 -18.55
CA PHE A 29 -11.98 -34.46 -17.31
C PHE A 29 -11.09 -33.21 -17.29
N LEU A 30 -10.34 -32.96 -18.36
CA LEU A 30 -9.48 -31.78 -18.47
C LEU A 30 -10.29 -30.47 -18.48
N THR A 31 -11.42 -30.42 -19.20
CA THR A 31 -12.30 -29.23 -19.18
C THR A 31 -12.88 -28.97 -17.80
N THR A 32 -13.26 -30.03 -17.09
CA THR A 32 -13.84 -29.95 -15.74
C THR A 32 -12.79 -29.51 -14.72
N LYS A 33 -11.59 -30.10 -14.75
CA LYS A 33 -10.46 -29.69 -13.89
C LYS A 33 -10.05 -28.24 -14.16
N ARG A 34 -9.97 -27.81 -15.41
CA ARG A 34 -9.72 -26.40 -15.76
C ARG A 34 -10.82 -25.47 -15.24
N ARG A 35 -12.09 -25.89 -15.25
CA ARG A 35 -13.20 -25.12 -14.66
C ARG A 35 -13.06 -25.01 -13.14
N HIS A 36 -12.81 -26.11 -12.45
CA HIS A 36 -12.59 -26.11 -11.00
C HIS A 36 -11.38 -25.26 -10.59
N TRP A 37 -10.27 -25.37 -11.33
CA TRP A 37 -9.09 -24.54 -11.11
C TRP A 37 -9.40 -23.06 -11.27
N ARG A 38 -10.12 -22.67 -12.33
CA ARG A 38 -10.56 -21.28 -12.52
C ARG A 38 -11.46 -20.78 -11.39
N MET A 39 -12.39 -21.60 -10.91
CA MET A 39 -13.25 -21.24 -9.78
C MET A 39 -12.45 -21.10 -8.48
N PHE A 40 -11.51 -22.02 -8.23
CA PHE A 40 -10.59 -21.97 -7.10
C PHE A 40 -9.76 -20.69 -7.10
N TRP A 41 -9.13 -20.33 -8.24
CA TRP A 41 -8.39 -19.09 -8.37
C TRP A 41 -9.24 -17.85 -8.15
N LYS A 42 -10.46 -17.80 -8.69
CA LYS A 42 -11.37 -16.68 -8.45
C LYS A 42 -11.67 -16.53 -6.96
N TYR A 43 -11.98 -17.62 -6.27
CA TYR A 43 -12.27 -17.62 -4.84
C TYR A 43 -11.06 -17.21 -3.99
N GLU A 44 -9.90 -17.83 -4.20
CA GLU A 44 -8.65 -17.48 -3.50
C GLU A 44 -8.23 -16.04 -3.76
N SER A 45 -8.31 -15.58 -5.02
CA SER A 45 -7.97 -14.19 -5.36
C SER A 45 -8.88 -13.18 -4.67
N HIS A 46 -10.18 -13.49 -4.54
CA HIS A 46 -11.13 -12.65 -3.82
C HIS A 46 -10.78 -12.58 -2.33
N LEU A 47 -10.47 -13.72 -1.72
CA LEU A 47 -10.11 -13.80 -0.31
C LEU A 47 -8.79 -13.05 -0.02
N VAL A 48 -7.80 -13.16 -0.89
CA VAL A 48 -6.55 -12.40 -0.81
C VAL A 48 -6.82 -10.91 -1.00
N TYR A 49 -7.63 -10.53 -1.98
CA TYR A 49 -7.98 -9.13 -2.24
C TYR A 49 -8.71 -8.50 -1.04
N GLU A 50 -9.68 -9.19 -0.45
CA GLU A 50 -10.35 -8.76 0.77
C GLU A 50 -9.36 -8.58 1.93
N ARG A 51 -8.45 -9.54 2.15
CA ARG A 51 -7.43 -9.44 3.20
C ARG A 51 -6.47 -8.27 2.98
N VAL A 52 -6.05 -8.05 1.74
CA VAL A 52 -5.15 -6.94 1.39
C VAL A 52 -5.85 -5.60 1.57
N ILE A 53 -7.11 -5.46 1.12
CA ILE A 53 -7.89 -4.24 1.33
C ILE A 53 -8.13 -3.99 2.81
N MET A 54 -8.57 -5.00 3.56
CA MET A 54 -8.80 -4.85 5.00
C MET A 54 -7.50 -4.51 5.72
N GLY A 55 -6.39 -5.13 5.33
CA GLY A 55 -5.05 -4.79 5.83
C GLY A 55 -4.66 -3.34 5.51
N PHE A 56 -4.92 -2.87 4.29
CA PHE A 56 -4.67 -1.49 3.88
C PHE A 56 -5.55 -0.50 4.66
N ILE A 57 -6.83 -0.80 4.83
CA ILE A 57 -7.76 0.02 5.64
C ILE A 57 -7.27 0.10 7.08
N VAL A 58 -6.97 -1.02 7.71
CA VAL A 58 -6.48 -1.05 9.10
C VAL A 58 -5.14 -0.30 9.24
N ALA A 59 -4.20 -0.51 8.32
CA ALA A 59 -2.92 0.20 8.30
C ALA A 59 -3.12 1.71 8.13
N SER A 60 -4.03 2.13 7.23
CA SER A 60 -4.35 3.54 7.03
C SER A 60 -4.97 4.15 8.29
N CYS A 61 -5.92 3.47 8.93
CA CYS A 61 -6.53 3.92 10.19
C CYS A 61 -5.49 4.03 11.32
N MET A 62 -4.60 3.05 11.47
CA MET A 62 -3.51 3.11 12.45
C MET A 62 -2.54 4.26 12.16
N PHE A 63 -2.18 4.47 10.89
CA PHE A 63 -1.31 5.58 10.48
C PHE A 63 -1.93 6.94 10.74
N PHE A 64 -3.23 7.08 10.49
CA PHE A 64 -3.99 8.31 10.75
C PHE A 64 -4.14 8.59 12.26
N MET A 65 -4.37 7.55 13.07
CA MET A 65 -4.45 7.69 14.53
C MET A 65 -3.10 8.01 15.18
N SER A 66 -2.00 7.47 14.64
CA SER A 66 -0.65 7.76 15.17
C SER A 66 -0.12 9.13 14.74
N ASN A 67 -0.64 9.68 13.62
CA ASN A 67 -0.26 10.99 13.11
C ASN A 67 -1.46 11.94 13.15
N LEU A 68 -1.87 12.36 14.36
CA LEU A 68 -2.94 13.34 14.57
C LEU A 68 -2.70 14.65 13.79
N ASP A 69 -1.45 15.09 13.70
CA ASP A 69 -1.07 16.29 12.94
C ASP A 69 -1.33 16.13 11.43
N LEU A 70 -1.15 14.91 10.90
CA LEU A 70 -1.35 14.60 9.48
C LEU A 70 -2.83 14.37 9.17
N THR A 71 -3.60 13.78 10.09
CA THR A 71 -5.07 13.73 9.98
C THR A 71 -5.66 15.13 9.97
N ALA A 72 -5.24 16.02 10.89
CA ALA A 72 -5.69 17.41 10.90
C ALA A 72 -5.31 18.16 9.61
N ALA A 73 -4.13 17.86 9.03
CA ALA A 73 -3.71 18.47 7.76
C ALA A 73 -4.46 17.94 6.53
N VAL A 74 -4.90 16.67 6.54
CA VAL A 74 -5.60 16.00 5.43
C VAL A 74 -7.11 16.23 5.49
N PHE A 75 -7.73 16.10 6.66
CA PHE A 75 -9.13 16.40 6.90
C PHE A 75 -9.33 17.88 7.16
N ARG A 76 -9.01 18.70 6.14
CA ARG A 76 -9.44 20.09 6.10
C ARG A 76 -10.93 20.11 5.88
N LEU A 77 -11.70 20.49 6.89
CA LEU A 77 -13.09 20.85 6.66
C LEU A 77 -13.08 22.13 5.80
N PRO A 78 -13.79 22.16 4.65
CA PRO A 78 -13.79 23.33 3.76
C PRO A 78 -14.41 24.58 4.38
N THR A 79 -14.95 24.46 5.60
CA THR A 79 -15.63 25.52 6.35
C THR A 79 -14.76 26.18 7.42
N GLU A 80 -13.52 25.75 7.63
CA GLU A 80 -12.63 26.41 8.60
C GLU A 80 -11.98 27.66 8.01
N ASP A 81 -12.17 28.79 8.69
CA ASP A 81 -11.62 30.08 8.28
C ASP A 81 -10.07 30.01 8.29
N VAL A 82 -9.42 30.51 7.23
CA VAL A 82 -7.96 30.32 7.02
C VAL A 82 -7.15 30.89 8.18
N ASN A 83 -7.65 31.95 8.81
CA ASN A 83 -7.05 32.57 9.98
C ASN A 83 -7.17 31.72 11.25
N GLU A 84 -8.18 30.86 11.38
CA GLU A 84 -8.30 29.93 12.49
C GLU A 84 -7.41 28.71 12.29
N LEU A 85 -7.30 28.22 11.06
CA LEU A 85 -6.36 27.16 10.68
C LEU A 85 -4.92 27.55 11.05
N LEU A 86 -4.48 28.78 10.75
CA LEU A 86 -3.15 29.27 11.10
C LEU A 86 -2.87 29.36 12.61
N LYS A 87 -3.90 29.29 13.46
CA LYS A 87 -3.75 29.27 14.93
C LYS A 87 -3.58 27.86 15.48
N GLN A 88 -3.95 26.81 14.74
CA GLN A 88 -3.76 25.43 15.19
C GLN A 88 -2.26 25.12 15.37
N ASP A 89 -1.95 24.34 16.40
CA ASP A 89 -0.56 24.08 16.84
C ASP A 89 0.31 23.43 15.74
N VAL A 90 -0.30 22.63 14.86
CA VAL A 90 0.36 22.01 13.71
C VAL A 90 1.00 23.08 12.80
N TRP A 91 0.23 24.12 12.48
CA TRP A 91 0.70 25.20 11.61
C TRP A 91 1.69 26.11 12.32
N ARG A 92 1.57 26.28 13.64
CA ARG A 92 2.57 27.00 14.45
C ARG A 92 3.92 26.28 14.43
N LYS A 93 3.92 24.96 14.64
CA LYS A 93 5.13 24.12 14.59
C LYS A 93 5.76 24.12 13.18
N TYR A 94 4.93 24.04 12.14
CA TYR A 94 5.42 24.15 10.77
C TYR A 94 6.04 25.54 10.48
N ARG A 95 5.43 26.61 11.01
CA ARG A 95 5.96 27.98 10.85
C ARG A 95 7.25 28.20 11.63
N SER A 96 7.37 27.64 12.84
CA SER A 96 8.62 27.72 13.60
C SER A 96 9.73 26.97 12.87
N GLU A 97 9.47 25.78 12.35
CA GLU A 97 10.45 25.01 11.59
C GLU A 97 10.87 25.74 10.30
N ILE A 98 9.93 26.39 9.60
CA ILE A 98 10.27 27.24 8.45
C ILE A 98 11.12 28.44 8.87
N ASN A 99 10.79 29.09 9.99
CA ASN A 99 11.55 30.24 10.47
C ASN A 99 12.96 29.83 10.89
N GLU A 100 13.13 28.71 11.59
CA GLU A 100 14.45 28.15 11.93
C GLU A 100 15.27 27.85 10.67
N ARG A 101 14.65 27.27 9.64
CA ARG A 101 15.31 27.03 8.34
C ARG A 101 15.70 28.33 7.64
N LYS A 102 14.86 29.37 7.74
CA LYS A 102 15.16 30.70 7.19
C LYS A 102 16.30 31.38 7.95
N GLU A 103 16.31 31.32 9.27
CA GLU A 103 17.39 31.86 10.11
C GLU A 103 18.71 31.13 9.85
N HIS A 104 18.67 29.81 9.68
CA HIS A 104 19.83 29.04 9.30
C HIS A 104 20.36 29.43 7.90
N ALA A 105 19.47 29.63 6.93
CA ALA A 105 19.83 30.08 5.60
C ALA A 105 20.39 31.52 5.59
N SER A 106 19.82 32.44 6.38
CA SER A 106 20.35 33.80 6.50
C SER A 106 21.72 33.82 7.15
N LYS A 107 21.94 33.00 8.18
CA LYS A 107 23.25 32.85 8.83
C LYS A 107 24.30 32.31 7.86
N MET A 108 23.96 31.31 7.04
CA MET A 108 24.86 30.79 5.99
C MET A 108 25.19 31.84 4.92
N LEU A 109 24.23 32.69 4.55
CA LEU A 109 24.45 33.79 3.61
C LEU A 109 25.35 34.88 4.21
N GLU A 110 25.17 35.21 5.49
CA GLU A 110 26.04 36.14 6.21
C GLU A 110 27.46 35.61 6.34
N GLU A 111 27.63 34.33 6.71
CA GLU A 111 28.94 33.66 6.76
C GLU A 111 29.61 33.62 5.38
N SER A 112 28.83 33.34 4.32
CA SER A 112 29.33 33.35 2.94
C SER A 112 29.76 34.75 2.49
N SER A 113 28.98 35.78 2.83
CA SER A 113 29.28 37.19 2.55
C SER A 113 30.53 37.66 3.30
N TYR A 114 30.66 37.25 4.57
CA TYR A 114 31.85 37.52 5.39
C TYR A 114 33.11 36.90 4.78
N ILE A 115 33.05 35.63 4.36
CA ILE A 115 34.15 34.96 3.66
C ILE A 115 34.47 35.66 2.33
N HIS A 116 33.46 36.06 1.56
CA HIS A 116 33.64 36.76 0.30
C HIS A 116 34.32 38.13 0.48
N ASN A 117 33.92 38.90 1.49
CA ASN A 117 34.56 40.20 1.77
C ASN A 117 35.95 40.06 2.37
N LYS A 118 36.21 39.04 3.21
CA LYS A 118 37.55 38.76 3.74
C LYS A 118 38.54 38.33 2.65
N ASN A 119 38.03 37.67 1.61
CA ASN A 119 38.84 37.21 0.46
C ASN A 119 38.90 38.22 -0.69
N LYS A 120 38.30 39.41 -0.56
CA LYS A 120 38.53 40.46 -1.55
C LYS A 120 39.98 40.91 -1.42
N PRO A 121 40.76 40.86 -2.52
CA PRO A 121 42.09 41.47 -2.51
C PRO A 121 41.89 42.96 -2.19
N TYR A 122 42.72 43.51 -1.31
CA TYR A 122 42.79 44.95 -1.11
C TYR A 122 42.93 45.58 -2.50
N SER A 123 41.89 46.27 -2.95
CA SER A 123 42.01 47.11 -4.14
C SER A 123 43.06 48.14 -3.80
N THR A 124 44.19 48.05 -4.51
CA THR A 124 45.33 48.97 -4.53
C THR A 124 44.93 50.42 -4.46
#